data_AF-A0A3B9UUE6-F1
#
_entry.id   AF-A0A3B9UUE6-F1
#
_cell.length_a   1.000
_cell.length_b   1.000
_cell.length_c   1.000
_cell.angle_alpha   90.00
_cell.angle_beta   90.00
_cell.angle_gamma   90.00
#
_symmetry.space_group_name_H-M   'P 1'
#
loop_
_entity.id
_entity.type
_entity.pdbx_description
1 polymer ?
#
loop_
_entity_poly.entity_id
_entity_poly.type
_entity_poly.pdbx_seq_one_letter_code
_entity_poly.pdbx_strand_id
1 'polypeptide(L)'
;MALINKGDILTISAGHCTKTDPGAVGYRIEAELNKLITEEFIKLCNKSSSYDATPYDEDLSVNDRLVLEVNRANNYKPNLHICMHHNSSDGNGYG
;
A
#
# COMPACT_ATOMS: atom_id res chain seq x y z
N MET A 1 -14.35 11.46 16.42
CA MET A 1 -14.61 11.37 14.97
C MET A 1 -13.87 10.13 14.48
N ALA A 2 -14.57 9.13 13.93
CA ALA A 2 -13.89 7.98 13.35
C ALA A 2 -13.34 8.39 11.98
N LEU A 3 -12.06 8.08 11.72
CA LEU A 3 -11.40 8.40 10.45
C LEU A 3 -11.98 7.58 9.28
N ILE A 4 -12.61 6.45 9.59
CA ILE A 4 -13.21 5.50 8.65
C ILE A 4 -14.60 5.15 9.19
N ASN A 5 -15.63 5.41 8.37
CA ASN A 5 -17.02 5.13 8.67
C ASN A 5 -17.55 3.94 7.87
N LYS A 6 -18.66 3.38 8.34
CA LYS A 6 -19.38 2.33 7.60
C LYS A 6 -19.87 2.90 6.27
N GLY A 7 -19.53 2.22 5.18
CA GLY A 7 -19.90 2.63 3.82
C GLY A 7 -18.88 3.54 3.12
N ASP A 8 -17.80 3.94 3.80
CA ASP A 8 -16.68 4.61 3.14
C ASP A 8 -16.00 3.65 2.14
N ILE A 9 -15.53 4.22 1.04
CA ILE A 9 -14.68 3.56 0.07
C ILE A 9 -13.22 3.85 0.44
N LEU A 10 -12.48 2.78 0.70
CA LEU A 10 -11.05 2.83 0.96
C LEU A 10 -10.30 2.24 -0.22
N THR A 11 -9.23 2.89 -0.64
CA THR A 11 -8.22 2.27 -1.51
C THR A 11 -6.94 2.10 -0.72
N ILE A 12 -6.33 0.93 -0.83
CA ILE A 12 -5.14 0.58 -0.06
C ILE A 12 -4.09 0.08 -1.06
N SER A 13 -2.82 0.43 -0.85
CA SER A 13 -1.72 -0.10 -1.65
C SER A 13 -0.54 -0.52 -0.76
N ALA A 14 0.15 -1.57 -1.17
CA ALA A 14 1.40 -2.03 -0.59
C ALA A 14 2.58 -1.46 -1.40
N GLY A 15 3.37 -0.60 -0.78
CA GLY A 15 4.53 0.00 -1.42
C GLY A 15 5.54 -1.03 -1.89
N HIS A 16 6.25 -0.71 -2.98
CA HIS A 16 7.35 -1.52 -3.54
C HIS A 16 6.96 -2.91 -4.09
N CYS A 17 5.73 -3.42 -3.92
CA CYS A 17 5.39 -4.80 -4.32
C CYS A 17 5.35 -5.12 -5.84
N THR A 18 6.17 -4.48 -6.67
CA THR A 18 6.46 -4.86 -8.06
C THR A 18 7.59 -5.89 -8.14
N LYS A 19 7.82 -6.42 -9.34
CA LYS A 19 8.78 -7.50 -9.58
C LYS A 19 10.25 -7.14 -9.26
N THR A 20 10.61 -5.86 -9.37
CA THR A 20 12.02 -5.41 -9.38
C THR A 20 12.37 -4.39 -8.31
N ASP A 21 11.41 -3.98 -7.48
CA ASP A 21 11.60 -2.96 -6.45
C ASP A 21 11.42 -3.60 -5.06
N PRO A 22 12.47 -4.10 -4.39
CA PRO A 22 12.30 -4.73 -3.08
C PRO A 22 11.99 -3.72 -1.96
N GLY A 23 12.14 -2.41 -2.21
CA GLY A 23 12.15 -1.39 -1.18
C GLY A 23 13.34 -1.51 -0.23
N ALA A 24 13.16 -1.05 1.00
CA ALA A 24 14.13 -1.18 2.07
C ALA A 24 14.41 -2.65 2.43
N VAL A 25 15.69 -2.98 2.67
CA VAL A 25 16.12 -4.33 3.09
C VAL A 25 16.73 -4.25 4.48
N GLY A 26 16.12 -4.94 5.43
CA GLY A 26 16.61 -5.08 6.82
C GLY A 26 16.52 -6.53 7.29
N TYR A 27 15.98 -6.74 8.50
CA TYR A 27 15.66 -8.10 8.99
C TYR A 27 14.65 -8.82 8.08
N ARG A 28 13.80 -8.05 7.41
CA ARG A 28 12.88 -8.50 6.35
C ARG A 28 12.91 -7.49 5.20
N ILE A 29 12.44 -7.91 4.03
CA ILE A 29 12.32 -7.08 2.83
C ILE A 29 11.01 -6.27 2.94
N GLU A 30 11.08 -4.96 2.66
CA GLU A 30 9.93 -4.05 2.75
C GLU A 30 8.76 -4.55 1.91
N ALA A 31 8.97 -4.91 0.64
CA ALA A 31 7.91 -5.38 -0.24
C ALA A 31 7.16 -6.61 0.31
N GLU A 32 7.87 -7.55 0.96
CA GLU A 32 7.25 -8.73 1.58
C GLU A 32 6.39 -8.34 2.79
N LEU A 33 6.90 -7.42 3.63
CA LEU A 33 6.20 -6.92 4.80
C LEU A 33 4.96 -6.08 4.43
N ASN A 34 5.10 -5.18 3.45
CA ASN A 34 4.00 -4.35 2.97
C ASN A 34 2.84 -5.21 2.45
N LYS A 35 3.14 -6.25 1.65
CA LYS A 35 2.11 -7.19 1.16
C LYS A 35 1.36 -7.85 2.30
N LEU A 36 2.09 -8.44 3.25
CA LEU A 36 1.49 -9.15 4.40
C LEU A 36 0.61 -8.23 5.25
N ILE A 37 1.10 -7.04 5.60
CA ILE A 37 0.36 -6.10 6.44
C ILE A 37 -0.85 -5.52 5.71
N THR A 38 -0.74 -5.22 4.42
CA THR A 38 -1.86 -4.74 3.61
C THR A 38 -2.98 -5.78 3.53
N GLU A 39 -2.65 -7.06 3.28
CA GLU A 39 -3.63 -8.14 3.26
C GLU A 39 -4.37 -8.30 4.60
N GLU A 40 -3.65 -8.21 5.73
CA GLU A 40 -4.27 -8.26 7.06
C GLU A 40 -5.10 -7.01 7.36
N PHE A 41 -4.62 -5.82 6.97
CA PHE A 41 -5.35 -4.57 7.18
C PHE A 41 -6.69 -4.55 6.41
N ILE A 42 -6.72 -5.03 5.16
CA ILE A 42 -7.95 -5.15 4.36
C ILE A 42 -8.98 -6.02 5.09
N LYS A 43 -8.56 -7.14 5.72
CA LYS A 43 -9.45 -8.01 6.50
C LYS A 43 -10.06 -7.29 7.71
N LEU A 44 -9.31 -6.38 8.34
CA LEU A 44 -9.77 -5.57 9.47
C LEU A 44 -10.74 -4.46 9.04
N CYS A 45 -10.64 -3.97 7.80
CA CYS A 45 -11.54 -2.97 7.22
C CYS A 45 -12.92 -3.52 6.80
N ASN A 46 -13.40 -4.60 7.42
CA ASN A 46 -14.64 -5.32 7.07
C ASN A 46 -15.95 -4.51 7.18
N LYS A 47 -15.90 -3.28 7.70
CA LYS A 47 -17.05 -2.34 7.77
C LYS A 47 -17.09 -1.34 6.61
N SER A 48 -16.07 -1.34 5.75
CA SER A 48 -15.88 -0.40 4.64
C SER A 48 -15.69 -1.17 3.33
N SER A 49 -15.97 -0.53 2.20
CA SER A 49 -15.64 -1.09 0.89
C SER A 49 -14.17 -0.83 0.62
N SER A 50 -13.33 -1.85 0.77
CA SER A 50 -11.88 -1.72 0.66
C SER A 50 -11.37 -2.34 -0.64
N TYR A 51 -10.56 -1.60 -1.39
CA TYR A 51 -10.01 -2.02 -2.68
C TYR A 51 -8.48 -1.97 -2.65
N ASP A 52 -7.83 -3.07 -3.01
CA ASP A 52 -6.39 -3.12 -3.18
C ASP A 52 -6.00 -2.53 -4.55
N ALA A 53 -5.18 -1.50 -4.56
CA ALA A 53 -4.69 -0.80 -5.76
C ALA A 53 -3.26 -1.23 -6.16
N THR A 54 -2.66 -2.17 -5.43
CA THR A 54 -1.26 -2.56 -5.62
C THR A 54 -1.03 -3.28 -6.96
N PRO A 55 0.01 -2.92 -7.72
CA PRO A 55 0.42 -3.61 -8.94
C PRO A 55 1.36 -4.77 -8.64
N TYR A 56 0.84 -5.77 -7.93
CA TYR A 56 1.62 -6.94 -7.52
C TYR A 56 2.29 -7.63 -8.71
N ASP A 57 3.59 -7.89 -8.58
CA ASP A 57 4.40 -8.67 -9.52
C ASP A 57 4.48 -8.09 -10.95
N GLU A 58 4.01 -6.86 -11.17
CA GLU A 58 4.12 -6.18 -12.46
C GLU A 58 5.56 -5.69 -12.70
N ASP A 59 6.02 -5.82 -13.94
CA ASP A 59 7.37 -5.42 -14.36
C ASP A 59 7.35 -3.96 -14.85
N LEU A 60 7.33 -3.04 -13.89
CA LEU A 60 7.17 -1.60 -14.12
C LEU A 60 8.32 -0.82 -13.50
N SER A 61 8.67 0.32 -14.12
CA SER A 61 9.52 1.32 -13.46
C SER A 61 8.80 1.88 -12.23
N VAL A 62 9.56 2.46 -11.29
CA VAL A 62 8.97 3.11 -10.09
C VAL A 62 7.96 4.19 -10.48
N ASN A 63 8.25 4.99 -11.51
CA ASN A 63 7.33 6.05 -11.95
C ASN A 63 6.04 5.48 -12.55
N ASP A 64 6.16 4.47 -13.42
CA ASP A 64 4.98 3.85 -14.04
C ASP A 64 4.12 3.13 -13.00
N ARG A 65 4.75 2.48 -12.02
CA ARG A 65 4.10 1.87 -10.85
C ARG A 65 3.26 2.89 -10.09
N LEU A 66 3.87 4.02 -9.70
CA LEU A 66 3.19 5.07 -8.93
C LEU A 66 2.00 5.66 -9.69
N VAL A 67 2.16 5.91 -10.99
CA VAL A 67 1.07 6.40 -11.85
C VAL A 67 -0.07 5.38 -11.93
N LEU A 68 0.26 4.09 -12.09
CA LEU A 68 -0.73 3.02 -12.14
C LEU A 68 -1.49 2.85 -10.83
N GLU A 69 -0.80 2.87 -9.68
CA GLU A 69 -1.42 2.83 -8.34
C GLU A 69 -2.43 3.96 -8.16
N VAL A 70 -2.02 5.20 -8.47
CA VAL A 70 -2.89 6.37 -8.36
C VAL A 70 -4.10 6.25 -9.29
N ASN A 71 -3.91 5.79 -10.53
CA ASN A 71 -5.02 5.59 -11.47
C ASN A 71 -6.00 4.51 -10.99
N ARG A 72 -5.49 3.38 -10.48
CA ARG A 72 -6.31 2.31 -9.89
C ARG A 72 -7.10 2.83 -8.70
N ALA A 73 -6.44 3.52 -7.77
CA ALA A 73 -7.09 4.11 -6.61
C ALA A 73 -8.20 5.10 -7.03
N ASN A 74 -7.91 6.03 -7.94
CA ASN A 74 -8.85 7.06 -8.36
C ASN A 74 -10.09 6.50 -9.08
N ASN A 75 -9.98 5.35 -9.75
CA ASN A 75 -11.13 4.71 -10.40
C ASN A 75 -12.25 4.33 -9.42
N TYR A 76 -11.92 4.11 -8.14
CA TYR A 76 -12.89 3.79 -7.09
C TYR A 76 -13.50 5.03 -6.42
N LYS A 77 -13.01 6.24 -6.71
CA LYS A 77 -13.43 7.50 -6.06
C LYS A 77 -13.40 7.39 -4.51
N PRO A 78 -12.24 7.04 -3.92
CA PRO A 78 -12.15 6.72 -2.50
C PRO A 78 -12.36 7.94 -1.61
N ASN A 79 -12.88 7.69 -0.42
CA ASN A 79 -12.91 8.66 0.67
C ASN A 79 -11.51 8.84 1.28
N LEU A 80 -10.70 7.77 1.29
CA LEU A 80 -9.35 7.74 1.82
C LEU A 80 -8.51 6.74 1.03
N HIS A 81 -7.29 7.15 0.68
CA HIS A 81 -6.25 6.27 0.15
C HIS A 81 -5.17 6.05 1.20
N ILE A 82 -4.74 4.80 1.40
CA ILE A 82 -3.72 4.40 2.37
C ILE A 82 -2.62 3.64 1.64
N CYS A 83 -1.40 4.16 1.63
CA CYS A 83 -0.23 3.45 1.11
C CYS A 83 0.64 2.98 2.29
N MET A 84 0.89 1.68 2.36
CA MET A 84 1.66 1.05 3.45
C MET A 84 3.13 0.90 3.05
N HIS A 85 4.02 1.37 3.93
CA HIS A 85 5.47 1.31 3.75
C HIS A 85 6.18 0.91 5.05
N HIS A 86 7.31 0.22 4.91
CA HIS A 86 8.23 -0.07 6.01
C HIS A 86 9.58 0.54 5.68
N ASN A 87 10.00 1.52 6.46
CA ASN A 87 11.22 2.25 6.18
C ASN A 87 12.46 1.57 6.78
N SER A 88 13.63 1.89 6.25
CA SER A 88 14.91 1.67 6.92
C SER A 88 15.47 3.00 7.42
N SER A 89 16.15 2.95 8.54
CA SER A 89 16.89 4.08 9.11
C SER A 89 18.28 3.59 9.49
N ASP A 90 19.24 4.51 9.45
CA ASP A 90 20.60 4.35 9.97
C ASP A 90 20.68 4.19 11.51
N GLY A 91 19.54 4.02 12.18
CA GLY A 91 19.43 3.89 13.63
C GLY A 91 19.14 5.21 14.34
N ASN A 92 19.11 6.33 13.62
CA ASN A 92 18.77 7.63 14.19
C ASN A 92 17.26 7.90 14.22
N GLY A 93 16.44 7.01 13.65
CA GLY A 93 14.98 7.08 13.72
C GLY A 93 14.36 8.19 12.86
N TYR A 94 15.13 8.75 11.92
CA TYR A 94 14.59 9.68 10.93
C TYR A 94 14.32 8.92 9.63
N GLY A 95 13.04 8.82 9.30
CA GLY A 95 12.52 8.29 8.05
C GLY A 95 11.64 9.32 7.36
#